data_AF-A0A5K0ZQZ2-F1
#
_entry.id   AF-A0A5K0ZQZ2-F1
#
_cell.length_a   1.000
_cell.length_b   1.000
_cell.length_c   1.000
_cell.angle_alpha   90.00
_cell.angle_beta   90.00
_cell.angle_gamma   90.00
#
_symmetry.space_group_name_H-M   'P 1'
#
loop_
_entity.id
_entity.type
_entity.pdbx_description
1 polymer ?
#
loop_
_entity_poly.entity_id
_entity_poly.type
_entity_poly.pdbx_seq_one_letter_code
_entity_poly.pdbx_strand_id
1 'polypeptide(L)' 'PTIFLEIIQRVGCMMKDEQGKEYQKGGCGGFGKGNFSELFKSIEEYEKTLECNKTQIAADA' A
#
# COMPACT_ATOMS: atom_id res chain seq x y z
N PRO A 1 0.69 15.65 2.80
CA PRO A 1 1.20 14.27 2.64
C PRO A 1 2.35 13.99 3.62
N THR A 2 2.04 13.43 4.81
CA THR A 2 3.04 13.23 5.88
C THR A 2 2.99 11.82 6.47
N ILE A 3 1.90 11.42 7.11
CA ILE A 3 1.73 10.05 7.64
C ILE A 3 0.48 9.43 7.02
N PHE A 4 0.58 8.17 6.64
CA PHE A 4 -0.56 7.32 6.30
C PHE A 4 -0.39 5.93 6.94
N LEU A 5 -1.49 5.19 7.02
CA LEU A 5 -1.53 3.84 7.60
C LEU A 5 -1.74 2.81 6.49
N GLU A 6 -1.07 1.67 6.61
CA GLU A 6 -1.23 0.52 5.72
C GLU A 6 -1.91 -0.62 6.50
N ILE A 7 -3.03 -1.13 5.97
CA ILE A 7 -3.73 -2.28 6.53
C ILE A 7 -3.37 -3.50 5.68
N ILE A 8 -2.83 -4.55 6.32
CA ILE A 8 -2.38 -5.77 5.64
C ILE A 8 -2.93 -7.03 6.30
N GLN A 9 -3.11 -8.07 5.49
CA GLN A 9 -3.29 -9.45 5.95
C GLN A 9 -2.29 -10.34 5.22
N ARG A 10 -1.51 -11.12 5.97
CA ARG A 10 -0.56 -12.06 5.39
C ARG A 10 -1.17 -13.45 5.36
N VAL A 11 -1.05 -14.16 4.24
CA VAL A 11 -1.60 -15.52 4.06
C VAL A 11 -0.48 -16.47 3.67
N GLY A 12 -0.45 -17.66 4.29
CA GLY A 12 0.55 -18.70 4.02
C GLY A 12 1.80 -18.59 4.91
N CYS A 13 2.88 -19.28 4.52
CA CYS A 13 4.12 -19.43 5.28
C CYS A 13 3.93 -19.95 6.72
N MET A 14 2.98 -20.88 6.90
CA MET A 14 2.77 -21.55 8.18
C MET A 14 3.94 -22.47 8.48
N MET A 15 4.44 -22.41 9.71
CA MET A 15 5.52 -23.24 10.23
C MET A 15 5.05 -23.91 11.51
N LYS A 16 5.69 -25.01 11.87
CA LYS A 16 5.48 -25.69 13.15
C LYS A 16 6.74 -25.56 14.00
N ASP A 17 6.57 -25.32 15.28
CA ASP A 17 7.69 -25.40 16.24
C ASP A 17 7.95 -26.87 16.65
N GLU A 18 8.92 -27.07 17.53
CA GLU A 18 9.29 -28.41 18.05
C GLU A 18 8.15 -29.08 18.83
N GLN A 19 7.17 -28.29 19.29
CA GLN A 19 5.99 -28.74 20.02
C GLN A 19 4.79 -28.98 19.08
N GLY A 20 4.97 -28.77 17.77
CA GLY A 20 3.95 -28.94 16.75
C GLY A 20 2.95 -27.80 16.64
N LYS A 21 3.13 -26.69 17.37
CA LYS A 21 2.25 -25.52 17.32
C LYS A 21 2.49 -24.74 16.04
N GLU A 22 1.40 -24.39 15.36
CA GLU A 22 1.45 -23.60 14.13
C GLU A 22 1.64 -22.11 14.41
N TYR A 23 2.54 -21.49 13.65
CA TYR A 23 2.75 -20.04 13.63
C TYR A 23 3.08 -19.57 12.22
N GLN A 24 2.87 -18.29 11.95
CA GLN A 24 3.16 -17.71 10.64
C GLN A 24 4.55 -17.08 10.62
N LYS A 25 5.36 -17.41 9.61
CA LYS A 25 6.67 -16.79 9.41
C LYS A 25 6.52 -15.27 9.20
N GLY A 26 7.32 -14.50 9.94
CA GLY A 26 7.39 -13.04 9.79
C GLY A 26 7.70 -12.63 8.34
N GLY A 27 7.00 -11.60 7.86
CA GLY A 27 7.21 -11.08 6.50
C GLY A 27 6.66 -11.98 5.37
N CYS A 28 5.79 -12.94 5.66
CA CYS A 28 5.18 -13.79 4.63
C CYS A 28 4.50 -12.96 3.54
N GLY A 29 4.85 -13.21 2.27
CA GLY A 29 4.39 -12.42 1.12
C GLY A 29 5.22 -11.16 0.82
N GLY A 30 6.27 -10.87 1.60
CA GLY A 30 7.13 -9.71 1.41
C GLY A 30 6.46 -8.39 1.82
N PHE A 31 6.90 -7.28 1.22
CA PHE A 31 6.43 -5.93 1.52
C PHE A 31 5.89 -5.25 0.26
N GLY A 32 5.13 -5.99 -0.56
CA GLY A 32 4.42 -5.42 -1.70
C GLY A 32 5.31 -4.98 -2.88
N LYS A 33 6.55 -5.44 -3.02
CA LYS A 33 7.48 -5.06 -4.12
C LYS A 33 6.84 -5.11 -5.51
N GLY A 34 5.97 -6.10 -5.78
CA GLY A 34 5.25 -6.23 -7.05
C GLY A 34 4.15 -5.19 -7.29
N ASN A 35 3.70 -4.51 -6.24
CA ASN A 35 2.65 -3.49 -6.30
C ASN A 35 3.20 -2.06 -6.30
N PHE A 36 4.51 -1.84 -6.18
CA PHE A 36 5.08 -0.49 -6.12
C PHE A 36 4.75 0.32 -7.38
N SER A 37 4.83 -0.30 -8.56
CA SER A 37 4.47 0.37 -9.81
C SER A 37 3.02 0.84 -9.80
N GLU A 38 2.10 0.02 -9.32
CA GLU A 38 0.67 0.34 -9.28
C GLU A 38 0.34 1.37 -8.18
N LEU A 39 1.01 1.27 -7.04
CA LEU A 39 0.93 2.26 -5.98
C LEU A 39 1.40 3.64 -6.48
N PHE A 40 2.54 3.70 -7.16
CA PHE A 40 3.03 4.98 -7.70
C PHE A 40 2.10 5.55 -8.77
N LYS A 41 1.55 4.72 -9.66
CA LYS A 41 0.56 5.18 -10.64
C LYS A 41 -0.67 5.79 -9.97
N SER A 42 -1.23 5.12 -8.97
CA SER A 42 -2.42 5.61 -8.26
C SER A 42 -2.15 6.92 -7.49
N ILE A 43 -0.95 7.10 -6.93
CA ILE A 43 -0.52 8.37 -6.32
C ILE A 43 -0.38 9.45 -7.39
N GLU A 44 0.30 9.16 -8.50
CA GLU A 44 0.52 10.13 -9.58
C GLU A 44 -0.82 10.61 -10.18
N GLU A 45 -1.77 9.70 -10.39
CA GLU A 45 -3.11 10.03 -10.87
C GLU A 45 -3.89 10.89 -9.86
N TYR A 46 -3.76 10.61 -8.57
CA TYR A 46 -4.35 11.42 -7.51
C TYR A 46 -3.76 12.84 -7.47
N GLU A 47 -2.45 12.98 -7.61
CA GLU A 47 -1.78 14.29 -7.66
C GLU A 47 -2.24 15.12 -8.87
N LYS A 48 -2.31 14.51 -10.06
CA LYS A 48 -2.84 15.18 -11.28
C LYS A 48 -4.27 15.68 -11.09
N THR A 49 -5.11 14.88 -10.44
CA THR A 49 -6.50 15.26 -10.15
C THR A 49 -6.57 16.49 -9.24
N LEU A 50 -5.71 16.57 -8.22
CA LEU A 50 -5.65 17.72 -7.32
C LEU A 50 -5.14 18.98 -8.02
N GLU A 51 -4.16 18.88 -8.92
CA GLU A 51 -3.66 20.02 -9.69
C GLU A 51 -4.70 20.59 -10.66
N CYS A 52 -5.44 19.71 -11.34
CA CYS A 52 -6.52 20.10 -12.25
C CYS A 52 -7.61 20.87 -11.48
N ASN A 53 -8.01 20.36 -10.31
CA ASN A 53 -9.01 21.02 -9.46
C ASN A 53 -8.55 22.39 -8.96
N LYS A 54 -7.28 22.56 -8.58
CA LYS A 54 -6.73 23.86 -8.18
C LYS A 54 -6.76 24.88 -9.33
N THR A 55 -6.48 24.43 -10.55
CA THR A 55 -6.45 25.28 -11.75
C THR A 55 -7.87 25.70 -12.16
N GLN A 56 -8.84 24.78 -12.06
CA GLN A 56 -10.26 25.07 -12.32
C GLN A 56 -10.81 26.10 -11.32
N ILE A 57 -10.54 25.92 -10.02
CA ILE A 57 -10.96 26.88 -8.99
C ILE A 57 -10.34 28.27 -9.21
N ALA A 58 -9.10 28.35 -9.69
CA ALA A 58 -8.44 29.60 -10.00
C ALA A 58 -8.93 30.26 -11.31
N ALA A 59 -9.48 29.50 -12.24
CA ALA A 59 -10.06 30.01 -13.50
C ALA A 59 -11.51 30.48 -13.33
N ASP A 60 -12.23 29.92 -12.35
CA ASP A 60 -13.62 30.24 -12.05
C ASP A 60 -13.79 31.38 -11.02
N ALA A 61 -12.69 31.95 -10.51
CA ALA A 61 -12.63 33.04 -9.52
C ALA A 61 -12.16 34.37 -10.13
#